data_AF-A0A0J6S4K6-F1
#
_entry.id   AF-A0A0J6S4K6-F1
#
_cell.length_a   1.000
_cell.length_b   1.000
_cell.length_c   1.000
_cell.angle_alpha   90.00
_cell.angle_beta   90.00
_cell.angle_gamma   90.00
#
_symmetry.space_group_name_H-M   'P 1'
#
loop_
_entity.id
_entity.type
_entity.pdbx_description
1 polymer ?
#
loop_
_entity_poly.entity_id
_entity_poly.type
_entity_poly.pdbx_seq_one_letter_code
_entity_poly.pdbx_strand_id
1 'polypeptide(L)'
;MSAHSALAASGAPARQGIGTRLAAVAPFLLILGLALLVPIAGNDYWTLIATRAAIYWILVSGLNLVVGFAGQLAIGYVALLLVGAYTTSVLAAGTVLPAFPVVLALACAGAVGAVVGVV
;
A
#
# COMPACT_ATOMS: atom_id res chain seq x y z
N MET A 1 -44.15 40.26 23.66
CA MET A 1 -44.64 39.06 24.37
C MET A 1 -45.28 38.13 23.37
N SER A 2 -44.96 36.83 23.48
CA SER A 2 -45.53 35.63 22.84
C SER A 2 -45.53 35.53 21.29
N ALA A 3 -44.51 34.85 20.72
CA ALA A 3 -44.69 33.96 19.53
C ALA A 3 -43.39 33.34 18.95
N HIS A 4 -42.17 33.69 19.40
CA HIS A 4 -40.93 33.12 18.84
C HIS A 4 -40.32 31.94 19.64
N SER A 5 -41.08 31.29 20.52
CA SER A 5 -40.62 30.18 21.36
C SER A 5 -40.94 28.77 20.82
N ALA A 6 -41.46 28.64 19.59
CA ALA A 6 -42.02 27.39 19.08
C ALA A 6 -41.15 26.61 18.08
N LEU A 7 -39.92 27.05 17.75
CA LEU A 7 -39.01 26.31 16.87
C LEU A 7 -37.91 25.53 17.61
N ALA A 8 -37.95 25.53 18.95
CA ALA A 8 -36.99 24.82 19.81
C ALA A 8 -37.43 23.39 20.17
N ALA A 9 -38.15 22.69 19.28
CA ALA A 9 -38.59 21.33 19.53
C ALA A 9 -38.22 20.38 18.39
N SER A 10 -37.48 19.35 18.79
CA SER A 10 -37.24 18.07 18.10
C SER A 10 -36.02 17.96 17.15
N GLY A 11 -34.85 18.28 17.67
CA GLY A 11 -33.64 17.49 17.37
C GLY A 11 -33.36 16.54 18.53
N ALA A 12 -34.22 15.54 18.74
CA ALA A 12 -33.96 14.53 19.77
C ALA A 12 -32.58 13.92 19.52
N PRO A 13 -31.67 13.85 20.51
CA PRO A 13 -30.40 13.18 20.34
C PRO A 13 -30.74 11.72 20.05
N ALA A 14 -30.53 11.30 18.80
CA ALA A 14 -30.68 9.93 18.38
C ALA A 14 -29.92 9.08 19.41
N ARG A 15 -30.65 8.29 20.21
CA ARG A 15 -30.05 7.30 21.09
C ARG A 15 -29.23 6.40 20.19
N GLN A 16 -27.93 6.68 20.08
CA GLN A 16 -26.93 5.81 19.47
C GLN A 16 -26.80 4.62 20.41
N GLY A 17 -27.80 3.76 20.39
CA GLY A 17 -27.79 2.51 21.13
C GLY A 17 -26.63 1.66 20.65
N ILE A 18 -26.16 0.79 21.54
CA ILE A 18 -25.15 -0.23 21.22
C ILE A 18 -25.53 -1.01 19.94
N GLY A 19 -26.83 -1.13 19.63
CA GLY A 19 -27.36 -1.71 18.39
C GLY A 19 -26.93 -1.01 17.10
N THR A 20 -26.76 0.32 17.06
CA THR A 20 -26.23 1.01 15.86
C THR A 20 -24.72 0.81 15.71
N ARG A 21 -23.98 0.61 16.80
CA ARG A 21 -22.55 0.23 16.73
C ARG A 21 -22.37 -1.21 16.25
N LEU A 22 -23.20 -2.13 16.71
CA LEU A 22 -23.20 -3.53 16.24
C LEU A 22 -23.64 -3.63 14.77
N ALA A 23 -24.65 -2.87 14.36
CA ALA A 23 -25.07 -2.78 12.96
C ALA A 23 -23.99 -2.14 12.06
N ALA A 24 -23.18 -1.22 12.58
CA ALA A 24 -22.06 -0.63 11.85
C ALA A 24 -20.88 -1.61 11.65
N VAL A 25 -20.68 -2.57 12.56
CA VAL A 25 -19.61 -3.58 12.49
C VAL A 25 -20.06 -4.83 11.71
N ALA A 26 -21.36 -5.11 11.65
CA ALA A 26 -21.95 -6.21 10.89
C ALA A 26 -21.47 -6.31 9.42
N PRO A 27 -21.41 -5.23 8.61
CA PRO A 27 -20.91 -5.33 7.23
C PRO A 27 -19.41 -5.68 7.17
N PHE A 28 -18.59 -5.20 8.11
CA PHE A 28 -17.16 -5.55 8.17
C PHE A 28 -16.95 -7.02 8.51
N LEU A 29 -17.74 -7.56 9.45
CA LEU A 29 -17.71 -8.98 9.81
C LEU A 29 -18.19 -9.87 8.66
N LEU A 30 -19.17 -9.40 7.88
CA LEU A 30 -19.69 -10.12 6.72
C LEU A 30 -18.65 -10.17 5.59
N ILE A 31 -17.97 -9.05 5.32
CA ILE A 31 -16.85 -9.00 4.36
C ILE A 31 -15.68 -9.88 4.81
N LEU A 32 -15.34 -9.86 6.10
CA LEU A 32 -14.27 -10.69 6.65
C LEU A 32 -14.61 -12.19 6.56
N GLY A 33 -15.85 -12.56 6.87
CA GLY A 33 -16.35 -13.93 6.72
C GLY A 33 -16.33 -14.39 5.27
N LEU A 34 -16.72 -13.52 4.32
CA LEU A 34 -16.66 -13.82 2.90
C LEU A 34 -15.22 -13.97 2.40
N ALA A 35 -14.31 -13.10 2.83
CA ALA A 35 -12.89 -13.18 2.50
C ALA A 35 -12.23 -14.47 3.03
N LEU A 36 -12.65 -14.93 4.21
CA LEU A 36 -12.14 -16.17 4.80
C LEU A 36 -12.70 -17.42 4.11
N LEU A 37 -13.88 -17.32 3.48
CA LEU A 37 -14.48 -18.42 2.69
C LEU A 37 -13.83 -18.61 1.31
N VAL A 38 -13.17 -17.59 0.76
CA VAL A 38 -12.49 -17.66 -0.56
C VAL A 38 -11.47 -18.80 -0.66
N PRO A 39 -10.51 -18.99 0.27
CA PRO A 39 -9.54 -20.08 0.18
C PRO A 39 -10.15 -21.48 0.42
N ILE A 40 -11.34 -21.57 1.00
CA ILE A 40 -11.97 -22.84 1.39
C ILE A 40 -12.94 -23.36 0.31
N ALA A 41 -13.44 -22.47 -0.57
CA ALA A 41 -14.52 -22.77 -1.50
C ALA A 41 -14.09 -23.07 -2.95
N GLY A 42 -12.85 -22.81 -3.40
CA GLY A 42 -12.44 -23.28 -4.72
C GLY A 42 -11.10 -22.81 -5.28
N ASN A 43 -10.40 -23.76 -5.92
CA ASN A 43 -9.31 -23.66 -6.91
C ASN A 43 -8.14 -22.69 -6.58
N ASP A 44 -6.92 -23.21 -6.56
CA ASP A 44 -5.67 -22.47 -6.29
C ASP A 44 -5.54 -21.17 -7.10
N TYR A 45 -6.12 -21.13 -8.30
CA TYR A 45 -6.19 -19.94 -9.14
C TYR A 45 -6.90 -18.75 -8.47
N TRP A 46 -8.10 -18.96 -7.90
CA TRP A 46 -8.86 -17.89 -7.25
C TRP A 46 -8.22 -17.48 -5.93
N THR A 47 -7.64 -18.43 -5.20
CA THR A 47 -6.86 -18.15 -3.99
C THR A 47 -5.63 -17.29 -4.28
N LEU A 48 -4.90 -17.57 -5.37
CA LEU A 48 -3.77 -16.76 -5.82
C LEU A 48 -4.18 -15.34 -6.20
N ILE A 49 -5.28 -15.19 -6.96
CA ILE A 49 -5.78 -13.88 -7.38
C ILE A 49 -6.23 -13.08 -6.16
N ALA A 50 -7.01 -13.66 -5.26
CA ALA A 50 -7.49 -13.00 -4.05
C ALA A 50 -6.32 -12.58 -3.15
N THR A 51 -5.32 -13.45 -2.98
CA THR A 51 -4.12 -13.14 -2.19
C THR A 51 -3.32 -11.99 -2.81
N ARG A 52 -3.10 -11.99 -4.13
CA ARG A 52 -2.43 -10.88 -4.82
C ARG A 52 -3.22 -9.57 -4.72
N ALA A 53 -4.53 -9.63 -4.91
CA ALA A 53 -5.39 -8.47 -4.77
C ALA A 53 -5.33 -7.88 -3.35
N ALA A 54 -5.36 -8.72 -2.31
CA ALA A 54 -5.20 -8.29 -0.93
C ALA A 54 -3.83 -7.64 -0.67
N ILE A 55 -2.75 -8.23 -1.17
CA ILE A 55 -1.39 -7.65 -1.07
C ILE A 55 -1.36 -6.27 -1.73
N TYR A 56 -1.86 -6.14 -2.96
CA TYR A 56 -1.88 -4.85 -3.66
C TYR A 56 -2.77 -3.82 -2.97
N TRP A 57 -3.89 -4.25 -2.40
CA TRP A 57 -4.75 -3.36 -1.63
C TRP A 57 -4.03 -2.79 -0.40
N ILE A 58 -3.31 -3.64 0.35
CA ILE A 58 -2.51 -3.21 1.50
C ILE A 58 -1.42 -2.24 1.04
N LEU A 59 -0.69 -2.55 -0.04
CA LEU A 59 0.37 -1.69 -0.58
C LEU A 59 -0.16 -0.32 -1.00
N VAL A 60 -1.29 -0.27 -1.73
CA VAL A 60 -1.91 0.98 -2.17
C VAL A 60 -2.44 1.78 -0.96
N SER A 61 -3.03 1.13 0.03
CA SER A 61 -3.51 1.81 1.23
C SER A 61 -2.36 2.40 2.06
N GLY A 62 -1.24 1.66 2.18
CA GLY A 62 -0.03 2.14 2.84
C GLY A 62 0.62 3.28 2.06
N LEU A 63 0.65 3.19 0.72
CA LEU A 63 1.12 4.28 -0.12
C LEU A 63 0.24 5.52 0.02
N ASN A 64 -1.09 5.37 0.07
CA ASN A 64 -2.02 6.47 0.28
C ASN A 64 -1.77 7.17 1.62
N LEU A 65 -1.47 6.40 2.67
CA LEU A 65 -1.11 6.94 3.99
C LEU A 65 0.22 7.69 3.98
N VAL A 66 1.26 7.13 3.37
CA VAL A 66 2.60 7.76 3.30
C VAL A 66 2.56 9.03 2.44
N VAL A 67 1.90 8.98 1.29
CA VAL A 67 1.73 10.14 0.39
C VAL A 67 0.87 11.21 1.05
N GLY A 68 -0.25 10.82 1.66
CA GLY A 68 -1.26 11.74 2.19
C GLY A 68 -0.89 12.39 3.53
N PHE A 69 -0.27 11.64 4.45
CA PHE A 69 -0.01 12.14 5.81
C PHE A 69 1.45 12.48 6.08
N ALA A 70 2.40 11.70 5.55
CA ALA A 70 3.82 12.02 5.72
C ALA A 70 4.31 13.03 4.68
N GLY A 71 3.60 13.19 3.55
CA GLY A 71 4.03 14.05 2.43
C GLY A 71 5.37 13.64 1.82
N GLN A 72 5.96 12.54 2.28
CA GLN A 72 7.29 12.08 1.91
C GLN A 72 7.16 10.93 0.91
N LEU A 73 6.99 11.28 -0.36
CA LEU A 73 7.41 10.39 -1.45
C LEU A 73 8.93 10.43 -1.63
N ALA A 74 9.69 10.22 -0.55
CA ALA A 74 11.15 10.11 -0.62
C ALA A 74 11.58 8.68 -1.04
N ILE A 75 10.86 8.07 -2.00
CA ILE A 75 11.24 6.76 -2.56
C ILE A 75 12.42 6.87 -3.54
N GLY A 76 12.78 8.08 -3.96
CA GLY A 76 13.90 8.33 -4.88
C GLY A 76 15.22 7.72 -4.39
N TYR A 77 15.52 7.81 -3.09
CA TYR A 77 16.72 7.19 -2.50
C TYR A 77 16.71 5.66 -2.66
N VAL A 78 15.57 5.01 -2.42
CA VAL A 78 15.44 3.55 -2.55
C VAL A 78 15.53 3.13 -4.02
N ALA A 79 14.96 3.92 -4.93
CA ALA A 79 15.06 3.68 -6.37
C ALA A 79 16.51 3.76 -6.87
N LEU A 80 17.27 4.78 -6.43
CA LEU A 80 18.69 4.92 -6.78
C LEU A 80 19.56 3.78 -6.22
N LEU A 81 19.28 3.33 -4.99
CA LEU A 81 19.95 2.17 -4.40
C LEU A 81 19.69 0.88 -5.18
N LEU A 82 18.43 0.65 -5.60
CA LEU A 82 18.05 -0.52 -6.38
C LEU A 82 18.82 -0.53 -7.71
N VAL A 83 18.83 0.59 -8.43
CA VAL A 83 19.55 0.71 -9.71
C VAL A 83 21.02 0.34 -9.55
N GLY A 84 21.71 0.87 -8.53
CA GLY A 84 23.12 0.53 -8.27
C GLY A 84 23.33 -0.95 -7.91
N ALA A 85 22.47 -1.51 -7.06
CA ALA A 85 22.53 -2.93 -6.67
C ALA A 85 22.28 -3.86 -7.88
N TYR A 86 21.36 -3.52 -8.76
CA TYR A 86 21.09 -4.28 -9.97
C TYR A 86 22.27 -4.20 -10.95
N THR A 87 22.81 -3.01 -11.21
CA THR A 87 23.97 -2.84 -12.10
C THR A 87 25.19 -3.62 -11.58
N THR A 88 25.49 -3.55 -10.28
CA THR A 88 26.59 -4.34 -9.70
C THR A 88 26.34 -5.84 -9.80
N SER A 89 25.12 -6.31 -9.52
CA SER A 89 24.77 -7.73 -9.60
C SER A 89 24.94 -8.27 -11.02
N VAL A 90 24.51 -7.54 -12.05
CA VAL A 90 24.60 -7.99 -13.44
C VAL A 90 26.06 -8.06 -13.92
N LEU A 91 26.90 -7.10 -13.54
CA LEU A 91 28.32 -7.07 -13.92
C LEU A 91 29.16 -8.08 -13.12
N ALA A 92 28.86 -8.27 -11.83
CA ALA A 92 29.58 -9.21 -10.98
C ALA A 92 29.18 -10.67 -11.26
N ALA A 93 27.91 -10.93 -11.57
CA ALA A 93 27.44 -12.28 -11.93
C ALA A 93 27.83 -12.69 -13.36
N GLY A 94 28.28 -11.74 -14.18
CA GLY A 94 28.66 -12.00 -15.57
C GLY A 94 27.48 -12.42 -16.46
N THR A 95 26.26 -11.96 -16.15
CA THR A 95 25.03 -12.40 -16.84
C THR A 95 24.93 -11.82 -18.26
N VAL A 96 25.54 -10.66 -18.51
CA VAL A 96 25.51 -9.97 -19.82
C VAL A 96 26.90 -9.84 -20.45
N LEU A 97 27.95 -9.81 -19.63
CA LEU A 97 29.37 -9.65 -19.99
C LEU A 97 30.20 -10.65 -19.18
N PRO A 98 31.44 -10.99 -19.56
CA PRO A 98 32.32 -11.78 -18.70
C PRO A 98 32.47 -11.13 -17.32
N ALA A 99 32.61 -11.97 -16.28
CA ALA A 99 32.63 -11.53 -14.89
C ALA A 99 33.63 -10.39 -14.67
N PHE A 100 33.11 -9.21 -14.32
CA PHE A 100 33.91 -8.01 -14.12
C PHE A 100 34.40 -7.96 -12.67
N PRO A 101 35.60 -7.42 -12.39
CA PRO A 101 36.05 -7.23 -11.01
C PRO A 101 35.08 -6.31 -10.26
N VAL A 102 34.69 -6.73 -9.06
CA VAL A 102 33.64 -6.09 -8.23
C VAL A 102 33.87 -4.58 -8.04
N VAL A 103 35.12 -4.14 -7.93
CA VAL A 103 35.46 -2.71 -7.75
C VAL A 103 35.11 -1.89 -9.00
N LEU A 104 35.36 -2.42 -10.20
CA LEU A 104 34.95 -1.76 -11.44
C LEU A 104 33.43 -1.82 -11.63
N ALA A 105 32.80 -2.93 -11.24
CA ALA A 105 31.34 -3.04 -11.27
C ALA A 105 30.66 -2.00 -10.36
N LEU A 106 31.21 -1.75 -9.17
CA LEU A 106 30.75 -0.69 -8.26
C LEU A 106 30.95 0.71 -8.85
N ALA A 107 32.09 0.98 -9.48
CA ALA A 107 32.34 2.25 -10.15
C ALA A 107 31.33 2.50 -11.29
N CYS A 108 31.05 1.47 -12.10
CA CYS A 108 30.03 1.53 -13.15
C CYS A 108 28.62 1.74 -12.56
N ALA A 109 28.28 1.06 -11.47
CA ALA A 109 27.00 1.26 -10.79
C ALA A 109 26.85 2.69 -10.24
N GLY A 110 27.93 3.29 -9.73
CA GLY A 110 27.97 4.70 -9.34
C GLY A 110 27.74 5.64 -10.52
N ALA A 111 28.36 5.37 -11.67
CA ALA A 111 28.16 6.16 -12.89
C ALA A 111 26.71 6.06 -13.41
N VAL A 112 26.13 4.85 -13.43
CA VAL A 112 24.73 4.64 -13.80
C VAL A 112 23.80 5.35 -12.82
N GLY A 113 24.05 5.23 -11.51
CA GLY A 113 23.30 5.94 -10.48
C GLY A 113 23.38 7.46 -10.63
N ALA A 114 24.54 8.01 -11.01
CA ALA A 114 24.71 9.44 -11.26
C ALA A 114 23.94 9.92 -12.49
N VAL A 115 23.95 9.16 -13.60
CA VAL A 115 23.16 9.49 -14.79
C VAL A 115 21.66 9.44 -14.48
N VAL A 116 21.22 8.41 -13.76
CA VAL A 116 19.81 8.25 -13.38
C VAL A 116 19.38 9.31 -12.36
N GLY A 117 20.26 9.72 -11.44
CA GLY A 117 19.95 10.76 -10.45
C GLY A 117 19.94 12.19 -11.00
N VAL A 118 20.48 12.41 -12.20
CA VAL A 118 20.43 13.72 -12.89
C VAL A 118 19.09 13.96 -13.59
N VAL A 119 18.38 12.88 -13.95
CA VAL A 119 17.07 12.92 -14.65
C VAL A 119 15.94 12.91 -13.63
#